data_AF-A0A956R9W2-F1
#
_entry.id   AF-A0A956R9W2-F1
#
_cell.length_a   1.000
_cell.length_b   1.000
_cell.length_c   1.000
_cell.angle_alpha   90.00
_cell.angle_beta   90.00
_cell.angle_gamma   90.00
#
_symmetry.space_group_name_H-M   'P 1'
#
loop_
_entity.id
_entity.type
_entity.pdbx_description
1 polymer ?
#
loop_
_entity_poly.entity_id
_entity_poly.type
_entity_poly.pdbx_seq_one_letter_code
_entity_poly.pdbx_strand_id
1 'polypeptide(L)'
;LCHDVVTGAKWIDYASASGQFMGTNWTTGSAWCGAPTQRLFVGDYDGNGRDDLLCHDVVTGTKWIDYADGSGQFQGTNWVEAGNWCDDAENELH
;
A
#
# COMPACT_ATOMS: atom_id res chain seq x y z
N LEU A 1 -4.87 -0.49 8.86
CA LEU A 1 -3.56 -0.90 8.31
C LEU A 1 -2.45 -0.28 9.14
N CYS A 2 -1.48 -1.08 9.59
CA CYS A 2 -0.19 -0.62 10.11
C CYS A 2 0.88 -1.03 9.10
N HIS A 3 1.84 -0.15 8.84
CA HIS A 3 2.91 -0.36 7.88
C HIS A 3 4.26 0.06 8.49
N ASP A 4 5.22 -0.83 8.43
CA ASP A 4 6.61 -0.53 8.75
C ASP A 4 7.29 0.10 7.54
N VAL A 5 7.58 1.39 7.65
CA VAL A 5 8.17 2.22 6.58
C VAL A 5 9.61 1.86 6.24
N VAL A 6 10.26 0.97 6.99
CA VAL A 6 11.64 0.51 6.76
C VAL A 6 11.65 -0.90 6.21
N THR A 7 10.80 -1.79 6.73
CA THR A 7 10.81 -3.21 6.36
C THR A 7 9.76 -3.56 5.32
N GLY A 8 8.78 -2.69 5.05
CA GLY A 8 7.65 -2.98 4.16
C GLY A 8 6.52 -3.76 4.84
N ALA A 9 6.78 -4.35 6.01
CA ALA A 9 5.86 -5.22 6.72
C ALA A 9 4.51 -4.53 7.00
N LYS A 10 3.44 -5.32 6.97
CA LYS A 10 2.07 -4.82 7.11
C LYS A 10 1.26 -5.66 8.08
N TRP A 11 0.33 -5.00 8.77
CA TRP A 11 -0.64 -5.62 9.67
C TRP A 11 -2.01 -4.99 9.45
N ILE A 12 -3.04 -5.83 9.37
CA ILE A 12 -4.44 -5.41 9.23
C ILE A 12 -5.24 -6.00 10.39
N ASP A 13 -6.05 -5.14 11.00
CA ASP A 13 -7.07 -5.49 12.00
C ASP A 13 -8.42 -5.23 11.32
N TYR A 14 -9.17 -6.30 11.09
CA TYR A 14 -10.51 -6.23 10.51
C TYR A 14 -11.51 -5.95 11.62
N ALA A 15 -12.43 -5.03 11.35
CA ALA A 15 -13.55 -4.82 12.25
C ALA A 15 -14.40 -6.10 12.34
N SER A 16 -14.79 -6.47 13.55
CA SER A 16 -15.83 -7.46 13.77
C SER A 16 -17.18 -6.97 13.21
N ALA A 17 -18.18 -7.86 13.16
CA ALA A 17 -19.54 -7.48 12.77
C ALA A 17 -20.17 -6.38 13.65
N SER A 18 -19.65 -6.18 14.87
CA SER A 18 -20.06 -5.09 15.77
C SER A 18 -19.16 -3.85 15.70
N GLY A 19 -18.22 -3.80 14.75
CA GLY A 19 -17.31 -2.67 14.56
C GLY A 19 -16.11 -2.65 15.50
N GLN A 20 -15.79 -3.77 16.17
CA GLN A 20 -14.68 -3.84 17.14
C GLN A 20 -13.38 -4.30 16.46
N PHE A 21 -12.25 -3.71 16.84
CA PHE A 21 -10.90 -4.07 16.41
C PHE A 21 -10.19 -4.78 17.56
N MET A 22 -9.92 -6.08 17.39
CA MET A 22 -9.47 -6.96 18.49
C MET A 22 -8.03 -7.46 18.31
N GLY A 23 -7.32 -6.95 17.31
CA GLY A 23 -5.94 -7.31 17.02
C GLY A 23 -5.74 -7.71 15.57
N THR A 24 -4.49 -8.00 15.22
CA THR A 24 -4.11 -8.32 13.85
C THR A 24 -4.80 -9.58 13.34
N ASN A 25 -5.61 -9.45 12.29
CA ASN A 25 -6.19 -10.56 11.54
C ASN A 25 -5.29 -11.03 10.41
N TRP A 26 -4.53 -10.12 9.80
CA TRP A 26 -3.64 -10.45 8.70
C TRP A 26 -2.33 -9.68 8.79
N THR A 27 -1.23 -10.34 8.43
CA THR A 27 0.08 -9.70 8.37
C THR A 27 0.90 -10.29 7.23
N THR A 28 1.77 -9.47 6.66
CA THR A 28 2.80 -9.90 5.72
C THR A 28 4.14 -9.28 6.09
N GLY A 29 5.21 -10.08 5.99
CA GLY A 29 6.59 -9.62 6.07
C GLY A 29 7.17 -9.19 4.72
N SER A 30 6.33 -9.02 3.70
CA SER A 30 6.75 -8.56 2.38
C SER A 30 7.42 -7.20 2.44
N ALA A 31 8.55 -7.03 1.75
CA ALA A 31 9.27 -5.76 1.64
C ALA A 31 8.59 -4.74 0.69
N TRP A 32 7.31 -4.95 0.38
CA TRP A 32 6.59 -4.12 -0.58
C TRP A 32 6.32 -2.73 0.01
N CYS A 33 6.79 -1.71 -0.69
CA CYS A 33 6.79 -0.31 -0.24
C CYS A 33 7.56 -0.04 1.05
N GLY A 34 8.70 -0.72 1.26
CA GLY A 34 9.56 -0.53 2.44
C GLY A 34 10.85 0.24 2.17
N ALA A 35 11.14 0.65 0.93
CA ALA A 35 12.40 1.34 0.64
C ALA A 35 12.37 2.80 1.15
N PRO A 36 13.52 3.41 1.50
CA PRO A 36 13.58 4.77 2.04
C PRO A 36 12.94 5.86 1.15
N THR A 37 12.97 5.64 -0.16
CA THR A 37 12.41 6.53 -1.20
C THR A 37 10.93 6.24 -1.48
N GLN A 38 10.37 5.19 -0.90
CA GLN A 38 9.01 4.76 -1.17
C GLN A 38 8.02 5.38 -0.18
N ARG A 39 6.82 5.68 -0.68
CA ARG A 39 5.70 6.24 0.07
C ARG A 39 4.46 5.41 -0.22
N LEU A 40 3.76 5.04 0.84
CA LEU A 40 2.55 4.23 0.78
C LEU A 40 1.31 5.12 0.81
N PHE A 41 0.40 4.90 -0.12
CA PHE A 41 -0.90 5.54 -0.23
C PHE A 41 -1.99 4.48 -0.25
N VAL A 42 -3.17 4.84 0.25
CA VAL A 42 -4.33 3.95 0.37
C VAL A 42 -5.51 4.60 -0.36
N GLY A 43 -6.18 3.83 -1.20
CA GLY A 43 -7.38 4.27 -1.91
C GLY A 43 -7.86 3.24 -2.93
N ASP A 44 -9.12 3.33 -3.33
CA ASP A 44 -9.72 2.46 -4.35
C ASP A 44 -9.24 2.86 -5.76
N TYR A 45 -8.28 2.13 -6.31
CA TYR A 45 -7.64 2.44 -7.60
C TYR A 45 -8.19 1.61 -8.75
N ASP A 46 -8.89 0.50 -8.47
CA ASP A 46 -9.55 -0.32 -9.49
C ASP A 46 -11.08 -0.14 -9.57
N GLY A 47 -11.66 0.64 -8.64
CA GLY A 47 -13.08 0.99 -8.61
C GLY A 47 -13.98 -0.11 -8.05
N ASN A 48 -13.42 -1.06 -7.29
CA ASN A 48 -14.16 -2.21 -6.77
C ASN A 48 -14.83 -1.96 -5.40
N GLY A 49 -14.65 -0.77 -4.82
CA GLY A 49 -15.18 -0.37 -3.52
C GLY A 49 -14.36 -0.81 -2.31
N ARG A 50 -13.15 -1.33 -2.51
CA ARG A 50 -12.17 -1.62 -1.45
C ARG A 50 -10.94 -0.74 -1.65
N ASP A 51 -10.33 -0.33 -0.54
CA ASP A 51 -9.08 0.40 -0.62
C ASP A 51 -7.94 -0.53 -1.03
N ASP A 52 -7.21 -0.12 -2.06
CA ASP A 52 -5.98 -0.73 -2.55
C ASP A 52 -4.75 0.01 -1.99
N LEU A 53 -3.55 -0.48 -2.31
CA LEU A 53 -2.30 0.18 -1.96
C LEU A 53 -1.59 0.72 -3.19
N LEU A 54 -1.16 1.97 -3.14
CA LEU A 54 -0.22 2.54 -4.09
C LEU A 54 1.12 2.78 -3.40
N CYS A 55 2.19 2.24 -3.98
CA CYS A 55 3.54 2.57 -3.62
C CYS A 55 4.14 3.50 -4.66
N HIS A 56 4.66 4.64 -4.20
CA HIS A 56 5.31 5.61 -5.04
C HIS A 56 6.76 5.78 -4.62
N ASP A 57 7.70 5.58 -5.54
CA ASP A 57 9.10 5.92 -5.32
C ASP A 57 9.34 7.38 -5.74
N VAL A 58 9.65 8.24 -4.77
CA VAL A 58 9.76 9.70 -4.99
C VAL A 58 11.01 10.10 -5.77
N VAL A 59 11.98 9.21 -5.94
CA VAL A 59 13.24 9.50 -6.67
C VAL A 59 13.15 9.08 -8.13
N THR A 60 12.39 8.03 -8.43
CA THR A 60 12.23 7.52 -9.79
C THR A 60 10.88 7.89 -10.39
N GLY A 61 9.92 8.32 -9.57
CA GLY A 61 8.54 8.56 -9.96
C GLY A 61 7.72 7.28 -10.21
N THR A 62 8.34 6.10 -10.06
CA THR A 62 7.71 4.81 -10.35
C THR A 62 6.58 4.55 -9.38
N LYS A 63 5.47 4.02 -9.90
CA LYS A 63 4.26 3.70 -9.12
C LYS A 63 3.94 2.23 -9.26
N TRP A 64 3.58 1.61 -8.16
CA TRP A 64 3.08 0.24 -8.11
C TRP A 64 1.76 0.23 -7.36
N ILE A 65 0.78 -0.54 -7.85
CA ILE A 65 -0.48 -0.76 -7.15
C ILE A 65 -0.62 -2.23 -6.81
N ASP A 66 -1.03 -2.52 -5.57
CA ASP A 66 -1.39 -3.83 -5.04
C ASP A 66 -2.89 -3.78 -4.70
N TYR A 67 -3.69 -4.48 -5.50
CA TYR A 67 -5.13 -4.50 -5.38
C TYR A 67 -5.56 -5.38 -4.21
N ALA A 68 -6.52 -4.90 -3.42
CA ALA A 68 -7.10 -5.68 -2.35
C ALA A 68 -7.92 -6.86 -2.90
N ASP A 69 -7.60 -8.07 -2.46
CA ASP A 69 -8.40 -9.24 -2.78
C ASP A 69 -9.80 -9.19 -2.12
N GLY A 70 -10.63 -10.20 -2.40
CA GLY A 70 -11.99 -10.27 -1.85
C GLY A 70 -12.08 -10.36 -0.33
N SER A 71 -10.95 -10.56 0.35
CA SER A 71 -10.82 -10.59 1.81
C SER A 71 -10.10 -9.36 2.38
N GLY A 72 -9.77 -8.36 1.54
CA GLY A 72 -9.05 -7.15 1.97
C GLY A 72 -7.56 -7.39 2.23
N GLN A 73 -6.96 -8.42 1.62
CA GLN A 73 -5.54 -8.74 1.74
C GLN A 73 -4.76 -8.35 0.48
N PHE A 74 -3.43 -8.27 0.64
CA PHE A 74 -2.51 -7.76 -0.38
C PHE A 74 -1.46 -8.82 -0.71
N GLN A 75 -1.18 -9.03 -2.00
CA GLN A 75 -0.33 -10.14 -2.48
C GLN A 75 0.89 -9.66 -3.27
N GLY A 76 1.02 -8.35 -3.47
CA GLY A 76 2.08 -7.70 -4.23
C GLY A 76 1.55 -6.98 -5.47
N THR A 77 2.47 -6.42 -6.26
CA THR A 77 2.13 -5.56 -7.40
C THR A 77 1.22 -6.24 -8.43
N ASN A 78 0.06 -5.64 -8.67
CA ASN A 78 -0.83 -5.96 -9.79
C ASN A 78 -0.62 -5.02 -10.98
N TRP A 79 -0.28 -3.76 -10.72
CA TRP A 79 -0.07 -2.75 -11.76
C TRP A 79 1.17 -1.92 -11.49
N VAL A 80 1.86 -1.51 -12.57
CA VAL A 80 3.08 -0.69 -12.51
C VAL A 80 3.09 0.37 -13.61
N GLU A 81 3.55 1.56 -13.25
CA GLU A 81 3.90 2.63 -14.18
C GLU A 81 5.34 3.08 -13.92
N ALA A 82 6.17 3.01 -14.96
CA ALA A 82 7.52 3.55 -14.92
C ALA A 82 7.48 5.07 -14.79
N GLY A 83 8.32 5.62 -13.91
CA GLY A 83 8.27 7.05 -13.60
C GLY A 83 8.89 7.93 -14.67
N ASN A 84 8.17 9.00 -14.99
CA ASN A 84 8.65 10.22 -15.68
C ASN A 84 7.89 11.47 -15.16
N TRP A 85 7.21 11.34 -14.02
CA TRP A 85 6.37 12.38 -13.42
C TRP A 85 6.25 12.18 -11.92
N CYS A 86 6.44 13.27 -11.17
CA CYS A 86 6.60 13.29 -9.71
C CYS A 86 7.79 12.41 -9.26
N ASP A 87 8.95 12.63 -9.86
CA ASP A 87 10.20 11.88 -9.66
C ASP A 87 11.28 12.69 -8.91
N ASP A 88 10.90 13.83 -8.32
CA ASP A 88 11.75 14.60 -7.43
C ASP A 88 11.40 14.27 -5.98
N ALA A 89 12.41 13.99 -5.16
CA ALA A 89 12.27 13.69 -3.75
C ALA A 89 11.67 14.83 -2.92
N GLU A 90 11.66 16.06 -3.44
CA GLU A 90 11.02 17.22 -2.81
C GLU A 90 9.51 17.35 -3.11
N ASN A 91 8.99 16.58 -4.08
CA ASN A 91 7.58 16.60 -4.46
C ASN A 91 6.83 15.40 -3.87
N GLU A 92 5.58 15.62 -3.48
CA GLU A 92 4.71 14.59 -2.92
C GLU A 92 3.49 14.34 -3.81
N LEU A 93 3.09 13.08 -3.89
CA LEU A 93 1.83 12.65 -4.48
C LEU A 93 0.71 12.87 -3.44
N HIS A 94 -0.44 13.41 -3.85
CA HIS A 94 -1.61 13.64 -3.00
C HIS A 94 -2.87 13.11 -3.66
#